data_AF-A0A947HNC5-F1
#
_entry.id   AF-A0A947HNC5-F1
#
_cell.length_a   1.000
_cell.length_b   1.000
_cell.length_c   1.000
_cell.angle_alpha   90.00
_cell.angle_beta   90.00
_cell.angle_gamma   90.00
#
_symmetry.space_group_name_H-M   'P 1'
#
loop_
_entity.id
_entity.type
_entity.pdbx_description
1 polymer ?
#
loop_
_entity_poly.entity_id
_entity_poly.type
_entity_poly.pdbx_seq_one_letter_code
_entity_poly.pdbx_strand_id
1 'polypeptide(L)'
;MWLSPIGWIASALVLVSCTVDTGPLPGGDYYPTGGGYYGGGNPYGGGVPPASPTCTAQEIMGQCSNNQLTYCDAGQTYVQTCGDAGNVCGWNAENAWYECQVPATSGPGTRGGGGGGGGGGGGGGGGSTGGDCGTVDQVGECAGLVLSYCNDGALVSVDCRTKNGVCGFDSAAGWYDCVAPAVTCDDVPTAGLCDGDALVTCGAAGPETTDCAALGGTCALDGSGYAGCVTTPPVSACGDVDNVGVCDGDTVYWCDGGTLASIDCGEAGRTCGWNDAQNFNDCVDLPPMTDGCGDVDEVGICSGDVLSYCQNGVLTTVTCDDTCGWNAGAAYNDCVSAVVVPVDPCGDIDHLGTCEGDTLLYCQAAGDGTALVEEQCAWGCAWDAVAGQHDCLSPVVPVDPCGGIDGIGVCDADVLYYCQNAGTDAALLVTEVCAFGCGWNDAAGISECLPDPGPPVDPCLGIDEAGICDGDVLTYCQNAALVTESCAFGCGWNEGAGLSECLPDPGPPVDPCAGIDELGLCDGDLLSFCQDGALQSQVCDYGCALSALGYFDCLPPPVTECGDIDEVGLCDGAVLWYCDAGALVSQSCDGVCAFDEVNGYYACF
;
A
#
# COMPACT_ATOMS: atom_id res chain seq x y z
N MET A 1 -16.07 -7.10 -76.75
CA MET A 1 -15.83 -6.11 -75.67
C MET A 1 -17.12 -6.01 -74.87
N TRP A 2 -17.16 -6.76 -73.79
CA TRP A 2 -18.21 -6.99 -72.78
C TRP A 2 -17.54 -6.58 -71.45
N LEU A 3 -18.12 -6.00 -70.41
CA LEU A 3 -19.46 -5.62 -69.95
C LEU A 3 -19.22 -4.53 -68.88
N SER A 4 -20.19 -3.64 -68.64
CA SER A 4 -20.28 -2.87 -67.39
C SER A 4 -21.25 -3.55 -66.43
N PRO A 5 -21.09 -3.33 -65.11
CA PRO A 5 -22.28 -3.09 -64.30
C PRO A 5 -22.15 -1.89 -63.36
N ILE A 6 -23.26 -1.17 -63.24
CA ILE A 6 -23.54 -0.14 -62.22
C ILE A 6 -24.13 -0.87 -61.01
N GLY A 7 -23.45 -0.81 -59.88
CA GLY A 7 -23.95 -1.30 -58.59
C GLY A 7 -24.68 -0.19 -57.84
N TRP A 8 -25.95 -0.43 -57.50
CA TRP A 8 -26.74 0.35 -56.55
C TRP A 8 -26.48 -0.19 -55.14
N ILE A 9 -26.13 0.69 -54.19
CA ILE A 9 -26.12 0.36 -52.76
C ILE A 9 -27.42 0.92 -52.16
N ALA A 10 -28.27 0.03 -51.67
CA ALA A 10 -29.43 0.37 -50.85
C ALA A 10 -29.00 0.39 -49.38
N SER A 11 -29.06 1.55 -48.75
CA SER A 11 -28.94 1.68 -47.29
C SER A 11 -30.27 1.30 -46.65
N ALA A 12 -30.28 0.22 -45.88
CA ALA A 12 -31.41 -0.17 -45.04
C ALA A 12 -31.41 0.72 -43.78
N LEU A 13 -32.43 1.57 -43.66
CA LEU A 13 -32.74 2.34 -42.46
C LEU A 13 -33.48 1.41 -41.47
N VAL A 14 -32.83 1.04 -40.37
CA VAL A 14 -33.49 0.33 -39.25
C VAL A 14 -34.09 1.39 -38.33
N LEU A 15 -35.41 1.52 -38.36
CA LEU A 15 -36.17 2.29 -37.37
C LEU A 15 -36.39 1.39 -36.15
N VAL A 16 -35.68 1.66 -35.06
CA VAL A 16 -36.01 1.13 -33.72
C VAL A 16 -37.05 2.05 -33.13
N SER A 17 -38.30 1.59 -33.06
CA SER A 17 -39.38 2.25 -32.32
C SER A 17 -39.45 1.68 -30.90
N CYS A 18 -39.04 2.48 -29.91
CA CYS A 18 -39.29 2.19 -28.50
C CYS A 18 -40.73 2.61 -28.15
N THR A 19 -41.62 1.64 -27.91
CA THR A 19 -42.89 1.87 -27.22
C THR A 19 -42.67 1.71 -25.73
N VAL A 20 -42.88 2.78 -24.96
CA VAL A 20 -42.90 2.76 -23.49
C VAL A 20 -44.22 2.13 -23.05
N ASP A 21 -44.13 1.00 -22.37
CA ASP A 21 -45.27 0.28 -21.78
C ASP A 21 -45.52 0.83 -20.37
N THR A 22 -46.66 1.50 -20.16
CA THR A 22 -47.09 1.99 -18.85
C THR A 22 -47.99 0.95 -18.18
N GLY A 23 -47.37 0.00 -17.47
CA GLY A 23 -48.04 -0.93 -16.57
C GLY A 23 -47.92 -0.49 -15.09
N PRO A 24 -48.96 -0.66 -14.25
CA PRO A 24 -48.97 -0.17 -12.88
C PRO A 24 -48.23 -1.12 -11.92
N LEU A 25 -47.37 -0.55 -11.06
CA LEU A 25 -46.72 -1.26 -9.96
C LEU A 25 -47.71 -1.58 -8.81
N PRO A 26 -47.57 -2.73 -8.13
CA PRO A 26 -48.39 -3.09 -6.99
C PRO A 26 -47.92 -2.39 -5.72
N GLY A 27 -48.90 -2.01 -4.88
CA GLY A 27 -48.68 -1.31 -3.62
C GLY A 27 -47.94 -2.13 -2.56
N GLY A 28 -47.10 -1.43 -1.81
CA GLY A 28 -46.49 -1.87 -0.56
C GLY A 28 -46.99 -0.99 0.59
N ASP A 29 -47.38 -1.65 1.66
CA ASP A 29 -48.11 -1.14 2.81
C ASP A 29 -47.26 -0.27 3.78
N TYR A 30 -47.95 0.71 4.38
CA TYR A 30 -47.87 1.20 5.76
C TYR A 30 -46.57 0.99 6.57
N TYR A 31 -45.92 2.10 6.95
CA TYR A 31 -45.22 2.25 8.24
C TYR A 31 -45.82 3.40 9.06
N PRO A 32 -46.03 3.25 10.38
CA PRO A 32 -46.69 4.23 11.21
C PRO A 32 -45.73 5.32 11.70
N THR A 33 -46.24 6.55 11.68
CA THR A 33 -45.74 7.70 12.43
C THR A 33 -45.82 7.47 13.93
N GLY A 34 -44.79 7.90 14.66
CA GLY A 34 -44.97 8.40 16.03
C GLY A 34 -43.81 8.14 16.99
N GLY A 35 -43.24 9.21 17.54
CA GLY A 35 -42.53 9.14 18.83
C GLY A 35 -41.41 10.15 19.03
N GLY A 36 -41.70 11.45 19.04
CA GLY A 36 -40.76 12.43 19.60
C GLY A 36 -40.78 12.39 21.12
N TYR A 37 -39.63 12.38 21.79
CA TYR A 37 -39.48 12.72 23.21
C TYR A 37 -38.11 13.39 23.50
N TYR A 38 -38.21 14.64 23.96
CA TYR A 38 -37.37 15.42 24.90
C TYR A 38 -35.86 15.59 24.70
N GLY A 39 -35.50 16.84 24.37
CA GLY A 39 -34.21 17.43 24.68
C GLY A 39 -34.04 17.64 26.20
N GLY A 40 -32.90 17.18 26.71
CA GLY A 40 -32.35 17.55 28.01
C GLY A 40 -31.08 18.36 27.78
N GLY A 41 -31.08 19.63 28.19
CA GLY A 41 -29.91 20.50 28.13
C GLY A 41 -28.82 20.06 29.10
N ASN A 42 -27.57 20.11 28.64
CA ASN A 42 -26.38 19.97 29.48
C ASN A 42 -25.86 21.38 29.87
N PRO A 43 -25.70 21.70 31.17
CA PRO A 43 -25.22 23.00 31.61
C PRO A 43 -23.76 22.94 32.08
N TYR A 44 -22.79 23.06 31.17
CA TYR A 44 -21.43 23.44 31.55
C TYR A 44 -20.80 24.35 30.49
N GLY A 45 -20.65 25.63 30.84
CA GLY A 45 -19.86 26.58 30.08
C GLY A 45 -18.39 26.50 30.50
N GLY A 46 -17.50 26.66 29.52
CA GLY A 46 -16.08 26.91 29.78
C GLY A 46 -15.18 26.68 28.58
N GLY A 47 -14.83 27.76 27.88
CA GLY A 47 -13.58 27.91 27.11
C GLY A 47 -13.55 27.28 25.72
N VAL A 48 -13.47 28.13 24.69
CA VAL A 48 -13.11 27.73 23.31
C VAL A 48 -11.58 27.61 23.24
N PRO A 49 -10.97 26.43 22.99
CA PRO A 49 -9.60 26.32 22.53
C PRO A 49 -9.55 26.42 20.99
N PRO A 50 -8.38 26.73 20.40
CA PRO A 50 -8.24 27.00 18.97
C PRO A 50 -8.48 25.74 18.12
N ALA A 51 -8.84 25.98 16.85
CA ALA A 51 -9.18 24.98 15.86
C ALA A 51 -7.99 24.07 15.43
N SER A 52 -8.37 22.86 14.99
CA SER A 52 -7.63 21.74 14.37
C SER A 52 -7.01 20.70 15.32
N PRO A 53 -7.17 19.39 15.04
CA PRO A 53 -7.00 18.75 13.73
C PRO A 53 -8.27 18.11 13.13
N THR A 54 -8.25 17.91 11.82
CA THR A 54 -9.17 17.08 11.04
C THR A 54 -9.09 15.62 11.47
N CYS A 55 -10.24 14.97 11.60
CA CYS A 55 -10.34 13.55 11.92
C CYS A 55 -9.67 12.68 10.83
N THR A 56 -8.98 11.65 11.26
CA THR A 56 -8.52 10.55 10.41
C THR A 56 -9.69 9.58 10.14
N ALA A 57 -9.61 8.81 9.05
CA ALA A 57 -10.64 7.80 8.71
C ALA A 57 -10.88 6.80 9.85
N GLN A 58 -9.84 6.50 10.62
CA GLN A 58 -9.88 5.61 11.78
C GLN A 58 -10.71 6.17 12.94
N GLU A 59 -10.79 7.50 13.09
CA GLU A 59 -11.60 8.16 14.11
C GLU A 59 -13.09 8.25 13.72
N ILE A 60 -13.44 8.09 12.44
CA ILE A 60 -14.84 8.08 11.97
C ILE A 60 -15.57 6.80 12.41
N MET A 61 -14.87 5.65 12.40
CA MET A 61 -15.41 4.36 12.88
C MET A 61 -15.25 4.17 14.40
N GLY A 62 -14.56 5.09 15.06
CA GLY A 62 -14.16 4.99 16.46
C GLY A 62 -12.98 4.04 16.68
N GLN A 63 -12.30 4.18 17.82
CA GLN A 63 -11.23 3.28 18.26
C GLN A 63 -11.37 3.01 19.75
N CYS A 64 -11.23 1.74 20.15
CA CYS A 64 -11.18 1.35 21.56
C CYS A 64 -9.74 1.16 22.04
N SER A 65 -9.36 1.86 23.11
CA SER A 65 -8.09 1.62 23.84
C SER A 65 -8.32 1.74 25.34
N ASN A 66 -7.91 0.74 26.11
CA ASN A 66 -8.03 0.73 27.59
C ASN A 66 -9.44 1.08 28.11
N ASN A 67 -10.48 0.55 27.47
CA ASN A 67 -11.89 0.84 27.77
C ASN A 67 -12.30 2.32 27.58
N GLN A 68 -11.54 3.07 26.77
CA GLN A 68 -11.90 4.39 26.25
C GLN A 68 -12.21 4.28 24.76
N LEU A 69 -13.33 4.88 24.36
CA LEU A 69 -13.75 5.07 22.98
C LEU A 69 -13.26 6.44 22.51
N THR A 70 -12.46 6.48 21.47
CA THR A 70 -12.10 7.70 20.74
C THR A 70 -12.90 7.74 19.44
N TYR A 71 -13.66 8.80 19.17
CA TYR A 71 -14.50 8.90 17.96
C TYR A 71 -14.60 10.33 17.45
N CYS A 72 -14.89 10.51 16.16
CA CYS A 72 -15.09 11.81 15.53
C CYS A 72 -16.57 12.17 15.46
N ASP A 73 -16.94 13.38 15.87
CA ASP A 73 -18.26 13.97 15.61
C ASP A 73 -18.10 15.44 15.20
N ALA A 74 -18.79 15.85 14.14
CA ALA A 74 -18.70 17.20 13.55
C ALA A 74 -17.25 17.71 13.31
N GLY A 75 -16.32 16.83 12.96
CA GLY A 75 -14.91 17.17 12.72
C GLY A 75 -14.09 17.41 14.00
N GLN A 76 -14.59 16.97 15.16
CA GLN A 76 -13.87 17.00 16.43
C GLN A 76 -13.72 15.59 16.99
N THR A 77 -12.53 15.29 17.51
CA THR A 77 -12.27 14.02 18.22
C THR A 77 -12.78 14.11 19.67
N TYR A 78 -13.59 13.14 20.05
CA TYR A 78 -14.12 12.93 21.40
C TYR A 78 -13.50 11.67 22.01
N VAL A 79 -13.30 11.69 23.34
CA VAL A 79 -12.86 10.52 24.12
C VAL A 79 -13.87 10.25 25.22
N GLN A 80 -14.43 9.04 25.24
CA GLN A 80 -15.42 8.59 26.21
C GLN A 80 -14.91 7.35 26.96
N THR A 81 -14.84 7.41 28.28
CA THR A 81 -14.52 6.23 29.11
C THR A 81 -15.77 5.38 29.30
N CYS A 82 -15.78 4.14 28.83
CA CYS A 82 -16.96 3.26 28.90
C CYS A 82 -17.23 2.72 30.31
N GLY A 83 -16.21 2.68 31.18
CA GLY A 83 -16.29 2.10 32.53
C GLY A 83 -17.25 2.81 33.49
N ASP A 84 -17.56 4.09 33.28
CA ASP A 84 -18.35 4.90 34.22
C ASP A 84 -19.82 4.44 34.33
N ALA A 85 -20.31 3.69 33.34
CA ALA A 85 -21.66 3.09 33.32
C ALA A 85 -21.66 1.56 33.45
N GLY A 86 -20.49 0.94 33.71
CA GLY A 86 -20.33 -0.52 33.65
C GLY A 86 -20.30 -1.09 32.24
N ASN A 87 -20.11 -0.23 31.22
CA ASN A 87 -19.98 -0.62 29.83
C ASN A 87 -18.52 -0.98 29.48
N VAL A 88 -18.36 -1.77 28.42
CA VAL A 88 -17.08 -2.09 27.80
C VAL A 88 -17.04 -1.49 26.39
N CYS A 89 -15.90 -0.88 26.04
CA CYS A 89 -15.65 -0.42 24.69
C CYS A 89 -15.54 -1.65 23.78
N GLY A 90 -16.39 -1.75 22.75
CA GLY A 90 -16.47 -2.90 21.88
C GLY A 90 -16.99 -2.55 20.48
N TRP A 91 -16.67 -3.39 19.51
CA TRP A 91 -17.16 -3.26 18.14
C TRP A 91 -18.65 -3.62 18.08
N ASN A 92 -19.50 -2.73 17.54
CA ASN A 92 -20.87 -3.05 17.21
C ASN A 92 -20.97 -3.54 15.76
N ALA A 93 -21.13 -4.86 15.58
CA ALA A 93 -21.31 -5.46 14.26
C ALA A 93 -22.59 -5.02 13.53
N GLU A 94 -23.65 -4.65 14.26
CA GLU A 94 -24.92 -4.20 13.68
C GLU A 94 -24.82 -2.81 13.06
N ASN A 95 -23.94 -1.96 13.58
CA ASN A 95 -23.80 -0.58 13.12
C ASN A 95 -22.44 -0.27 12.45
N ALA A 96 -21.48 -1.20 12.48
CA ALA A 96 -20.14 -1.07 11.92
C ALA A 96 -19.31 0.11 12.50
N TRP A 97 -19.36 0.34 13.82
CA TRP A 97 -18.49 1.28 14.55
C TRP A 97 -18.24 0.80 15.99
N TYR A 98 -17.23 1.35 16.65
CA TYR A 98 -16.93 1.07 18.05
C TYR A 98 -17.79 1.90 19.00
N GLU A 99 -18.40 1.27 20.02
CA GLU A 99 -19.21 1.99 21.01
C GLU A 99 -18.98 1.47 22.44
N CYS A 100 -19.52 2.18 23.44
CA CYS A 100 -19.57 1.70 24.82
C CYS A 100 -20.79 0.77 25.03
N GLN A 101 -20.57 -0.53 24.93
CA GLN A 101 -21.62 -1.55 25.04
C GLN A 101 -21.78 -2.08 26.47
N VAL A 102 -23.00 -2.49 26.84
CA VAL A 102 -23.18 -3.30 28.04
C VAL A 102 -22.46 -4.63 27.85
N PRO A 103 -21.66 -5.12 28.83
CA PRO A 103 -21.03 -6.43 28.73
C PRO A 103 -22.11 -7.46 28.44
N ALA A 104 -21.89 -8.31 27.43
CA ALA A 104 -22.83 -9.36 27.07
C ALA A 104 -23.08 -10.24 28.29
N THR A 105 -24.14 -9.95 29.04
CA THR A 105 -24.62 -10.84 30.08
C THR A 105 -25.08 -12.09 29.35
N SER A 106 -24.40 -13.21 29.59
CA SER A 106 -24.80 -14.53 29.10
C SER A 106 -26.31 -14.68 29.20
N GLY A 107 -26.99 -14.63 28.05
CA GLY A 107 -28.44 -14.60 27.98
C GLY A 107 -29.07 -15.82 28.69
N PRO A 108 -30.25 -15.67 29.30
CA PRO A 108 -30.89 -16.72 30.07
C PRO A 108 -31.39 -17.82 29.13
N GLY A 109 -30.74 -18.98 29.19
CA GLY A 109 -31.21 -20.20 28.55
C GLY A 109 -32.68 -20.48 28.87
N THR A 110 -33.43 -20.72 27.80
CA THR A 110 -34.81 -21.17 27.73
C THR A 110 -35.08 -22.34 28.70
N ARG A 111 -35.83 -22.07 29.77
CA ARG A 111 -36.36 -23.13 30.66
C ARG A 111 -37.59 -23.78 30.03
N GLY A 112 -37.38 -24.94 29.42
CA GLY A 112 -38.42 -25.96 29.26
C GLY A 112 -38.78 -26.58 30.61
N GLY A 113 -40.08 -26.64 30.91
CA GLY A 113 -40.61 -27.20 32.15
C GLY A 113 -40.45 -28.72 32.24
N GLY A 114 -39.99 -29.18 33.40
CA GLY A 114 -40.01 -30.59 33.81
C GLY A 114 -39.86 -30.65 35.33
N GLY A 115 -40.91 -31.14 36.00
CA GLY A 115 -40.97 -31.21 37.46
C GLY A 115 -40.19 -32.38 38.07
N GLY A 116 -40.03 -32.29 39.39
CA GLY A 116 -39.37 -33.25 40.28
C GLY A 116 -38.20 -32.56 40.98
N GLY A 117 -38.09 -32.44 42.31
CA GLY A 117 -38.62 -33.25 43.39
C GLY A 117 -37.43 -33.78 44.20
N GLY A 118 -37.24 -33.26 45.42
CA GLY A 118 -36.19 -33.71 46.37
C GLY A 118 -34.83 -33.06 46.08
N GLY A 119 -33.94 -32.76 47.03
CA GLY A 119 -33.76 -33.11 48.43
C GLY A 119 -32.34 -32.64 48.79
N GLY A 120 -32.07 -32.38 50.06
CA GLY A 120 -30.87 -31.65 50.50
C GLY A 120 -29.52 -32.37 50.33
N GLY A 121 -28.47 -31.62 50.68
CA GLY A 121 -27.07 -32.05 50.77
C GLY A 121 -26.20 -30.97 50.12
N GLY A 122 -25.48 -30.10 50.83
CA GLY A 122 -24.54 -30.47 51.87
C GLY A 122 -23.27 -31.01 51.19
N GLY A 123 -22.45 -30.12 50.64
CA GLY A 123 -21.19 -30.45 49.99
C GLY A 123 -20.34 -29.21 49.82
N GLY A 124 -19.58 -28.88 50.87
CA GLY A 124 -18.42 -28.02 50.74
C GLY A 124 -17.32 -28.76 50.01
N GLY A 125 -16.58 -28.06 49.15
CA GLY A 125 -15.43 -28.63 48.46
C GLY A 125 -14.71 -27.56 47.66
N GLY A 126 -13.55 -27.13 48.17
CA GLY A 126 -12.46 -26.64 47.34
C GLY A 126 -12.55 -25.20 46.86
N GLY A 127 -12.26 -24.26 47.75
CA GLY A 127 -11.55 -23.07 47.32
C GLY A 127 -10.18 -23.49 46.82
N SER A 128 -10.05 -23.68 45.51
CA SER A 128 -8.77 -23.67 44.83
C SER A 128 -8.32 -22.21 44.78
N THR A 129 -7.49 -21.88 45.77
CA THR A 129 -6.60 -20.72 45.74
C THR A 129 -5.97 -20.57 44.36
N GLY A 130 -6.10 -19.39 43.76
CA GLY A 130 -5.59 -19.07 42.44
C GLY A 130 -4.14 -19.51 42.25
N GLY A 131 -3.96 -20.59 41.49
CA GLY A 131 -2.73 -20.80 40.75
C GLY A 131 -2.61 -19.75 39.64
N ASP A 132 -1.47 -19.74 38.96
CA ASP A 132 -1.13 -18.75 37.93
C ASP A 132 -2.11 -18.73 36.73
N CYS A 133 -3.05 -19.68 36.67
CA CYS A 133 -4.08 -19.79 35.62
C CYS A 133 -5.26 -18.80 35.74
N GLY A 134 -5.44 -18.09 36.86
CA GLY A 134 -6.56 -17.14 37.01
C GLY A 134 -7.95 -17.80 36.88
N THR A 135 -8.76 -17.35 35.92
CA THR A 135 -10.11 -17.88 35.62
C THR A 135 -10.13 -19.01 34.58
N VAL A 136 -9.00 -19.27 33.91
CA VAL A 136 -8.91 -20.30 32.87
C VAL A 136 -8.75 -21.67 33.52
N ASP A 137 -9.62 -22.61 33.17
CA ASP A 137 -9.57 -23.98 33.68
C ASP A 137 -8.87 -24.94 32.69
N GLN A 138 -8.95 -26.26 32.95
CA GLN A 138 -8.36 -27.29 32.08
C GLN A 138 -9.11 -27.48 30.75
N VAL A 139 -10.34 -26.98 30.63
CA VAL A 139 -11.12 -27.00 29.38
C VAL A 139 -10.56 -25.96 28.41
N GLY A 140 -10.01 -24.88 28.95
CA GLY A 140 -9.46 -23.77 28.20
C GLY A 140 -10.51 -22.77 27.71
N GLU A 141 -10.06 -21.74 27.04
CA GLU A 141 -10.88 -20.73 26.39
C GLU A 141 -10.17 -20.19 25.14
N CYS A 142 -10.97 -19.70 24.18
CA CYS A 142 -10.47 -19.07 22.96
C CYS A 142 -10.62 -17.55 23.03
N ALA A 143 -9.55 -16.84 22.69
CA ALA A 143 -9.56 -15.41 22.41
C ALA A 143 -9.08 -15.20 20.96
N GLY A 144 -10.01 -15.22 20.00
CA GLY A 144 -9.68 -15.22 18.58
C GLY A 144 -8.93 -16.49 18.19
N LEU A 145 -7.69 -16.35 17.70
CA LEU A 145 -6.82 -17.48 17.28
C LEU A 145 -5.94 -18.03 18.40
N VAL A 146 -6.04 -17.47 19.60
CA VAL A 146 -5.21 -17.88 20.75
C VAL A 146 -6.02 -18.78 21.68
N LEU A 147 -5.56 -20.01 21.85
CA LEU A 147 -6.03 -20.96 22.85
C LEU A 147 -5.30 -20.72 24.17
N SER A 148 -6.05 -20.50 25.25
CA SER A 148 -5.50 -20.46 26.61
C SER A 148 -6.07 -21.59 27.45
N TYR A 149 -5.24 -22.39 28.12
CA TYR A 149 -5.69 -23.48 28.99
C TYR A 149 -4.75 -23.66 30.19
N CYS A 150 -5.30 -24.15 31.31
CA CYS A 150 -4.51 -24.41 32.51
C CYS A 150 -3.93 -25.82 32.47
N ASN A 151 -2.60 -25.95 32.36
CA ASN A 151 -1.90 -27.23 32.42
C ASN A 151 -1.05 -27.30 33.69
N ASP A 152 -1.36 -28.24 34.59
CA ASP A 152 -0.66 -28.42 35.87
C ASP A 152 -0.50 -27.14 36.73
N GLY A 153 -1.47 -26.24 36.65
CA GLY A 153 -1.48 -24.98 37.41
C GLY A 153 -0.73 -23.82 36.76
N ALA A 154 -0.14 -24.03 35.58
CA ALA A 154 0.42 -22.98 34.74
C ALA A 154 -0.50 -22.65 33.55
N LEU A 155 -0.67 -21.37 33.26
CA LEU A 155 -1.40 -20.92 32.07
C LEU A 155 -0.56 -21.19 30.82
N VAL A 156 -1.09 -21.99 29.90
CA VAL A 156 -0.48 -22.24 28.59
C VAL A 156 -1.28 -21.47 27.55
N SER A 157 -0.58 -20.76 26.67
CA SER A 157 -1.17 -20.02 25.55
C SER A 157 -0.58 -20.52 24.24
N VAL A 158 -1.43 -20.83 23.26
CA VAL A 158 -1.07 -21.41 21.96
C VAL A 158 -1.73 -20.58 20.86
N ASP A 159 -0.93 -20.03 19.94
CA ASP A 159 -1.44 -19.42 18.72
C ASP A 159 -1.75 -20.51 17.69
N CYS A 160 -3.03 -20.73 17.41
CA CYS A 160 -3.47 -21.81 16.54
C CYS A 160 -3.07 -21.63 15.07
N ARG A 161 -2.66 -20.43 14.64
CA ARG A 161 -2.09 -20.21 13.29
C ARG A 161 -0.83 -21.03 13.07
N THR A 162 0.01 -21.16 14.10
CA THR A 162 1.25 -21.94 14.04
C THR A 162 1.00 -23.44 13.87
N LYS A 163 -0.24 -23.89 14.08
CA LYS A 163 -0.69 -25.27 13.92
C LYS A 163 -1.68 -25.45 12.76
N ASN A 164 -1.79 -24.47 11.86
CA ASN A 164 -2.78 -24.46 10.76
C ASN A 164 -4.22 -24.72 11.24
N GLY A 165 -4.59 -24.15 12.39
CA GLY A 165 -5.93 -24.30 12.97
C GLY A 165 -6.51 -22.98 13.45
N VAL A 166 -7.79 -23.02 13.82
CA VAL A 166 -8.47 -21.97 14.57
C VAL A 166 -8.71 -22.47 16.00
N CYS A 167 -8.69 -21.56 16.96
CA CYS A 167 -9.08 -21.93 18.31
C CYS A 167 -10.58 -22.26 18.32
N GLY A 168 -10.93 -23.49 18.66
CA GLY A 168 -12.30 -23.96 18.67
C GLY A 168 -12.52 -25.10 19.66
N PHE A 169 -13.78 -25.31 20.05
CA PHE A 169 -14.13 -26.38 20.98
C PHE A 169 -14.15 -27.74 20.25
N ASP A 170 -13.22 -28.63 20.57
CA ASP A 170 -13.26 -30.00 20.09
C ASP A 170 -14.26 -30.81 20.91
N SER A 171 -15.46 -31.00 20.36
CA SER A 171 -16.53 -31.76 21.01
C SER A 171 -16.20 -33.24 21.27
N ALA A 172 -15.24 -33.82 20.53
CA ALA A 172 -14.81 -35.19 20.75
C ALA A 172 -13.85 -35.29 21.94
N ALA A 173 -12.98 -34.29 22.13
CA ALA A 173 -12.04 -34.22 23.23
C ALA A 173 -12.64 -33.61 24.51
N GLY A 174 -13.65 -32.75 24.37
CA GLY A 174 -14.34 -32.08 25.48
C GLY A 174 -13.60 -30.85 26.03
N TRP A 175 -12.68 -30.27 25.27
CA TRP A 175 -11.92 -29.06 25.59
C TRP A 175 -11.68 -28.20 24.34
N TYR A 176 -11.25 -26.95 24.52
CA TYR A 176 -10.81 -26.11 23.42
C TYR A 176 -9.44 -26.58 22.91
N ASP A 177 -9.28 -26.64 21.59
CA ASP A 177 -8.05 -27.02 20.91
C ASP A 177 -7.86 -26.15 19.65
N CYS A 178 -6.69 -26.24 19.05
CA CYS A 178 -6.44 -25.73 17.70
C CYS A 178 -7.03 -26.73 16.70
N VAL A 179 -8.32 -26.59 16.44
CA VAL A 179 -9.05 -27.42 15.49
C VAL A 179 -8.89 -26.87 14.08
N ALA A 180 -8.99 -27.72 13.06
CA ALA A 180 -9.12 -27.23 11.69
C ALA A 180 -10.35 -26.31 11.62
N PRO A 181 -10.29 -25.16 10.92
CA PRO A 181 -11.45 -24.31 10.74
C PRO A 181 -12.60 -25.16 10.19
N ALA A 182 -13.74 -25.11 10.87
CA ALA A 182 -14.96 -25.70 10.36
C ALA A 182 -15.38 -24.85 9.17
N VAL A 183 -14.86 -25.20 7.99
CA VAL A 183 -15.30 -24.58 6.74
C VAL A 183 -16.80 -24.87 6.65
N THR A 184 -17.62 -23.82 6.57
CA THR A 184 -19.05 -23.98 6.29
C THR A 184 -19.29 -23.70 4.82
N CYS A 185 -20.47 -24.08 4.31
CA CYS A 185 -20.76 -23.80 2.91
C CYS A 185 -20.96 -22.34 2.56
N ASP A 186 -21.10 -21.49 3.57
CA ASP A 186 -21.13 -20.05 3.36
C ASP A 186 -19.73 -19.48 3.10
N ASP A 187 -18.67 -20.23 3.47
CA ASP A 187 -17.26 -19.86 3.31
C ASP A 187 -16.62 -20.46 2.04
N VAL A 188 -17.30 -21.38 1.35
CA VAL A 188 -16.80 -22.01 0.12
C VAL A 188 -17.45 -21.31 -1.07
N PRO A 189 -16.69 -20.60 -1.92
CA PRO A 189 -17.23 -20.01 -3.14
C PRO A 189 -17.90 -21.06 -4.01
N THR A 190 -18.86 -20.65 -4.84
CA THR A 190 -19.50 -21.56 -5.83
C THR A 190 -18.46 -22.21 -6.76
N ALA A 191 -17.32 -21.54 -6.95
CA ALA A 191 -16.19 -22.03 -7.71
C ALA A 191 -15.40 -23.15 -7.03
N GLY A 192 -15.61 -23.41 -5.73
CA GLY A 192 -14.75 -24.22 -4.88
C GLY A 192 -13.62 -23.39 -4.26
N LEU A 193 -12.99 -23.93 -3.23
CA LEU A 193 -11.85 -23.34 -2.51
C LEU A 193 -10.68 -24.34 -2.53
N CYS A 194 -9.48 -23.89 -2.86
CA CYS A 194 -8.27 -24.68 -2.68
C CYS A 194 -7.63 -24.36 -1.33
N ASP A 195 -7.48 -25.37 -0.48
CA ASP A 195 -6.71 -25.33 0.76
C ASP A 195 -5.48 -26.22 0.60
N GLY A 196 -4.39 -25.64 0.08
CA GLY A 196 -3.24 -26.40 -0.41
C GLY A 196 -3.62 -27.35 -1.54
N ASP A 197 -3.32 -28.65 -1.38
CA ASP A 197 -3.71 -29.71 -2.32
C ASP A 197 -5.13 -30.25 -2.07
N ALA A 198 -5.86 -29.71 -1.10
CA ALA A 198 -7.23 -30.11 -0.82
C ALA A 198 -8.23 -29.21 -1.55
N LEU A 199 -9.04 -29.78 -2.43
CA LEU A 199 -10.20 -29.12 -3.01
C LEU A 199 -11.38 -29.20 -2.06
N VAL A 200 -11.87 -28.05 -1.60
CA VAL A 200 -13.10 -27.94 -0.81
C VAL A 200 -14.23 -27.46 -1.73
N THR A 201 -15.30 -28.24 -1.81
CA THR A 201 -16.53 -27.90 -2.56
C THR A 201 -17.74 -28.03 -1.65
N CYS A 202 -18.87 -27.42 -2.02
CA CYS A 202 -20.09 -27.55 -1.24
C CYS A 202 -21.13 -28.47 -1.87
N GLY A 203 -21.29 -29.64 -1.24
CA GLY A 203 -22.31 -30.62 -1.56
C GLY A 203 -23.60 -30.41 -0.76
N ALA A 204 -24.60 -31.24 -1.03
CA ALA A 204 -25.89 -31.17 -0.34
C ALA A 204 -25.82 -31.52 1.16
N ALA A 205 -24.73 -32.15 1.60
CA ALA A 205 -24.50 -32.54 2.99
C ALA A 205 -23.56 -31.61 3.76
N GLY A 206 -23.06 -30.54 3.13
CA GLY A 206 -22.03 -29.66 3.67
C GLY A 206 -20.78 -29.63 2.78
N PRO A 207 -19.67 -29.04 3.28
CA PRO A 207 -18.43 -29.01 2.55
C PRO A 207 -17.84 -30.42 2.40
N GLU A 208 -17.36 -30.71 1.21
CA GLU A 208 -16.71 -31.96 0.81
C GLU A 208 -15.27 -31.63 0.42
N THR A 209 -14.31 -32.32 1.05
CA THR A 209 -12.89 -32.15 0.78
C THR A 209 -12.37 -33.30 -0.08
N THR A 210 -11.69 -32.98 -1.17
CA THR A 210 -11.02 -33.93 -2.06
C THR A 210 -9.51 -33.70 -2.02
N ASP A 211 -8.74 -34.72 -1.65
CA ASP A 211 -7.27 -34.69 -1.69
C ASP A 211 -6.79 -34.83 -3.13
N CYS A 212 -6.34 -33.73 -3.75
CA CYS A 212 -5.87 -33.72 -5.13
C CYS A 212 -4.51 -34.42 -5.28
N ALA A 213 -3.67 -34.41 -4.24
CA ALA A 213 -2.38 -35.10 -4.25
C ALA A 213 -2.59 -36.63 -4.33
N ALA A 214 -3.59 -37.16 -3.61
CA ALA A 214 -3.99 -38.57 -3.73
C ALA A 214 -4.50 -38.94 -5.15
N LEU A 215 -4.97 -37.95 -5.92
CA LEU A 215 -5.38 -38.10 -7.32
C LEU A 215 -4.25 -37.81 -8.33
N GLY A 216 -3.04 -37.48 -7.86
CA GLY A 216 -1.88 -37.16 -8.71
C GLY A 216 -1.96 -35.78 -9.35
N GLY A 217 -2.67 -34.84 -8.73
CA GLY A 217 -2.73 -33.45 -9.14
C GLY A 217 -2.53 -32.48 -7.98
N THR A 218 -2.67 -31.19 -8.26
CA THR A 218 -2.70 -30.11 -7.28
C THR A 218 -4.06 -29.42 -7.37
N CYS A 219 -4.54 -28.85 -6.26
CA CYS A 219 -5.74 -28.02 -6.35
C CYS A 219 -5.38 -26.68 -7.02
N ALA A 220 -6.03 -26.33 -8.12
CA ALA A 220 -5.88 -25.03 -8.75
C ALA A 220 -7.18 -24.58 -9.41
N LEU A 221 -7.30 -23.28 -9.67
CA LEU A 221 -8.38 -22.75 -10.50
C LEU A 221 -8.11 -23.09 -11.97
N ASP A 222 -9.13 -23.57 -12.68
CA ASP A 222 -9.08 -23.74 -14.12
C ASP A 222 -9.24 -22.40 -14.86
N GLY A 223 -9.09 -22.41 -16.19
CA GLY A 223 -9.26 -21.21 -17.03
C GLY A 223 -10.70 -20.64 -17.04
N SER A 224 -11.65 -21.29 -16.37
CA SER A 224 -13.02 -20.78 -16.15
C SER A 224 -13.22 -20.27 -14.72
N GLY A 225 -12.18 -20.26 -13.89
CA GLY A 225 -12.21 -19.79 -12.51
C GLY A 225 -12.76 -20.79 -11.50
N TYR A 226 -12.90 -22.09 -11.84
CA TYR A 226 -13.35 -23.13 -10.92
C TYR A 226 -12.17 -23.88 -10.31
N ALA A 227 -12.16 -24.05 -8.99
CA ALA A 227 -11.20 -24.89 -8.28
C ALA A 227 -11.42 -26.36 -8.65
N GLY A 228 -10.34 -27.04 -9.01
CA GLY A 228 -10.35 -28.44 -9.38
C GLY A 228 -9.02 -29.13 -9.07
N CYS A 229 -9.06 -30.45 -8.94
CA CYS A 229 -7.85 -31.26 -8.94
C CYS A 229 -7.31 -31.32 -10.36
N VAL A 230 -6.41 -30.41 -10.68
CA VAL A 230 -5.73 -30.41 -11.98
C VAL A 230 -4.49 -31.27 -11.85
N THR A 231 -4.37 -32.26 -12.73
CA THR A 231 -3.07 -32.87 -12.95
C THR A 231 -2.20 -31.77 -13.53
N THR A 232 -1.19 -31.30 -12.79
CA THR A 232 -0.22 -30.35 -13.31
C THR A 232 0.21 -30.91 -14.67
N PRO A 233 -0.09 -30.22 -15.79
CA PRO A 233 0.49 -30.61 -17.06
C PRO A 233 1.99 -30.74 -16.79
N PRO A 234 2.70 -31.76 -17.29
CA PRO A 234 4.15 -31.81 -17.12
C PRO A 234 4.66 -30.45 -17.53
N VAL A 235 5.13 -29.67 -16.54
CA VAL A 235 5.58 -28.31 -16.78
C VAL A 235 6.55 -28.45 -17.94
N SER A 236 6.24 -27.76 -19.05
CA SER A 236 7.20 -27.76 -20.15
C SER A 236 8.52 -27.37 -19.53
N ALA A 237 9.63 -27.99 -19.92
CA ALA A 237 10.91 -27.74 -19.24
C ALA A 237 11.29 -26.24 -19.24
N CYS A 238 10.59 -25.44 -20.04
CA CYS A 238 10.65 -23.99 -20.14
C CYS A 238 9.99 -23.19 -19.01
N GLY A 239 9.09 -23.76 -18.20
CA GLY A 239 8.31 -22.99 -17.21
C GLY A 239 7.53 -21.84 -17.88
N ASP A 240 7.71 -20.62 -17.38
CA ASP A 240 7.12 -19.38 -17.91
C ASP A 240 7.93 -18.73 -19.05
N VAL A 241 9.10 -19.30 -19.38
CA VAL A 241 9.95 -18.78 -20.45
C VAL A 241 9.35 -19.19 -21.79
N ASP A 242 9.03 -18.20 -22.63
CA ASP A 242 8.52 -18.43 -23.99
C ASP A 242 9.66 -18.45 -25.02
N ASN A 243 9.32 -18.40 -26.32
CA ASN A 243 10.29 -18.36 -27.41
C ASN A 243 10.89 -16.97 -27.67
N VAL A 244 10.43 -15.93 -26.97
CA VAL A 244 11.01 -14.58 -26.98
C VAL A 244 12.18 -14.51 -25.98
N GLY A 245 12.10 -15.32 -24.93
CA GLY A 245 13.14 -15.48 -23.93
C GLY A 245 13.16 -14.36 -22.89
N VAL A 246 13.94 -14.56 -21.83
CA VAL A 246 14.09 -13.63 -20.70
C VAL A 246 15.57 -13.47 -20.34
N CYS A 247 15.97 -12.25 -20.00
CA CYS A 247 17.30 -11.96 -19.48
C CYS A 247 17.34 -12.11 -17.96
N ASP A 248 18.34 -12.83 -17.47
CA ASP A 248 18.72 -12.90 -16.05
C ASP A 248 20.22 -12.61 -15.96
N GLY A 249 20.54 -11.36 -15.61
CA GLY A 249 21.89 -10.81 -15.74
C GLY A 249 22.39 -10.87 -17.19
N ASP A 250 23.57 -11.49 -17.37
CA ASP A 250 24.18 -11.69 -18.69
C ASP A 250 23.74 -12.99 -19.38
N THR A 251 22.85 -13.78 -18.78
CA THR A 251 22.34 -15.01 -19.40
C THR A 251 20.95 -14.79 -19.98
N VAL A 252 20.75 -15.18 -21.25
CA VAL A 252 19.40 -15.28 -21.82
C VAL A 252 18.90 -16.71 -21.73
N TYR A 253 17.65 -16.86 -21.31
CA TYR A 253 16.91 -18.12 -21.29
C TYR A 253 15.79 -18.05 -22.34
N TRP A 254 15.59 -19.10 -23.14
CA TRP A 254 14.47 -19.18 -24.09
C TRP A 254 13.96 -20.61 -24.24
N CYS A 255 12.70 -20.75 -24.63
CA CYS A 255 12.10 -22.05 -24.91
C CYS A 255 12.28 -22.44 -26.38
N ASP A 256 13.08 -23.47 -26.63
CA ASP A 256 13.22 -24.07 -27.96
C ASP A 256 12.56 -25.45 -27.98
N GLY A 257 11.40 -25.54 -28.65
CA GLY A 257 10.67 -26.80 -28.82
C GLY A 257 10.25 -27.47 -27.51
N GLY A 258 9.97 -26.70 -26.46
CA GLY A 258 9.57 -27.21 -25.14
C GLY A 258 10.74 -27.62 -24.23
N THR A 259 11.97 -27.31 -24.64
CA THR A 259 13.18 -27.44 -23.82
C THR A 259 13.73 -26.05 -23.50
N LEU A 260 14.02 -25.78 -22.22
CA LEU A 260 14.68 -24.53 -21.84
C LEU A 260 16.13 -24.57 -22.34
N ALA A 261 16.48 -23.57 -23.14
CA ALA A 261 17.84 -23.31 -23.59
C ALA A 261 18.35 -22.03 -22.93
N SER A 262 19.67 -21.92 -22.79
CA SER A 262 20.32 -20.72 -22.27
C SER A 262 21.66 -20.46 -22.94
N ILE A 263 22.09 -19.20 -22.92
CA ILE A 263 23.42 -18.77 -23.36
C ILE A 263 23.91 -17.65 -22.43
N ASP A 264 25.14 -17.77 -21.94
CA ASP A 264 25.82 -16.75 -21.16
C ASP A 264 26.49 -15.77 -22.13
N CYS A 265 25.95 -14.55 -22.21
CA CYS A 265 26.46 -13.50 -23.07
C CYS A 265 27.77 -12.91 -22.57
N GLY A 266 28.05 -13.00 -21.26
CA GLY A 266 29.28 -12.53 -20.64
C GLY A 266 30.51 -13.29 -21.14
N GLU A 267 30.40 -14.60 -21.37
CA GLU A 267 31.48 -15.39 -21.98
C GLU A 267 31.84 -14.92 -23.41
N ALA A 268 30.87 -14.35 -24.13
CA ALA A 268 31.05 -13.80 -25.47
C ALA A 268 31.46 -12.31 -25.49
N GLY A 269 31.61 -11.67 -24.32
CA GLY A 269 31.88 -10.24 -24.20
C GLY A 269 30.71 -9.36 -24.66
N ARG A 270 29.50 -9.87 -24.50
CA ARG A 270 28.22 -9.25 -24.85
C ARG A 270 27.34 -9.12 -23.61
N THR A 271 26.22 -8.42 -23.72
CA THR A 271 25.20 -8.36 -22.65
C THR A 271 23.90 -8.95 -23.14
N CYS A 272 23.14 -9.54 -22.22
CA CYS A 272 21.77 -9.91 -22.53
C CYS A 272 20.95 -8.65 -22.79
N GLY A 273 20.22 -8.61 -23.91
CA GLY A 273 19.37 -7.48 -24.23
C GLY A 273 18.46 -7.75 -25.41
N TRP A 274 17.53 -6.82 -25.62
CA TRP A 274 16.57 -6.92 -26.71
C TRP A 274 17.25 -6.73 -28.08
N ASN A 275 17.07 -7.71 -28.97
CA ASN A 275 17.55 -7.63 -30.35
C ASN A 275 16.42 -7.21 -31.29
N ASP A 276 16.33 -5.91 -31.59
CA ASP A 276 15.29 -5.34 -32.47
C ASP A 276 15.23 -6.01 -33.84
N ALA A 277 16.35 -6.51 -34.36
CA ALA A 277 16.37 -7.14 -35.69
C ALA A 277 15.70 -8.52 -35.70
N GLN A 278 15.66 -9.18 -34.55
CA GLN A 278 15.13 -10.55 -34.42
C GLN A 278 13.88 -10.65 -33.53
N ASN A 279 13.54 -9.58 -32.80
CA ASN A 279 12.35 -9.44 -31.97
C ASN A 279 12.28 -10.48 -30.83
N PHE A 280 13.43 -10.71 -30.19
CA PHE A 280 13.61 -11.55 -29.00
C PHE A 280 14.82 -11.07 -28.17
N ASN A 281 14.96 -11.58 -26.94
CA ASN A 281 16.14 -11.33 -26.10
C ASN A 281 17.32 -12.18 -26.59
N ASP A 282 18.48 -11.56 -26.77
CA ASP A 282 19.68 -12.22 -27.31
C ASP A 282 20.95 -11.61 -26.69
N CYS A 283 22.10 -12.21 -26.99
CA CYS A 283 23.40 -11.60 -26.74
C CYS A 283 23.65 -10.49 -27.75
N VAL A 284 23.27 -9.27 -27.38
CA VAL A 284 23.55 -8.07 -28.15
C VAL A 284 24.95 -7.56 -27.83
N ASP A 285 25.62 -7.00 -28.82
CA ASP A 285 26.85 -6.27 -28.55
C ASP A 285 26.50 -5.17 -27.55
N LEU A 286 27.28 -5.06 -26.47
CA LEU A 286 27.21 -3.92 -25.56
C LEU A 286 27.11 -2.67 -26.45
N PRO A 287 26.05 -1.85 -26.34
CA PRO A 287 26.10 -0.54 -26.96
C PRO A 287 27.42 0.05 -26.51
N PRO A 288 28.26 0.56 -27.44
CA PRO A 288 29.57 1.06 -27.06
C PRO A 288 29.32 1.99 -25.88
N MET A 289 29.91 1.67 -24.72
CA MET A 289 29.89 2.57 -23.57
C MET A 289 30.74 3.77 -24.00
N THR A 290 30.17 4.63 -24.83
CA THR A 290 30.87 5.72 -25.54
C THR A 290 30.83 7.04 -24.80
N ASP A 291 30.21 7.08 -23.62
CA ASP A 291 30.46 8.13 -22.68
C ASP A 291 30.61 7.51 -21.29
N GLY A 292 31.55 8.00 -20.50
CA GLY A 292 31.59 7.71 -19.07
C GLY A 292 30.45 8.41 -18.32
N CYS A 293 29.27 8.54 -18.93
CA CYS A 293 28.14 9.33 -18.45
C CYS A 293 26.92 8.47 -18.07
N GLY A 294 26.82 7.24 -18.58
CA GLY A 294 25.68 6.36 -18.27
C GLY A 294 24.38 6.96 -18.83
N ASP A 295 23.33 7.04 -18.01
CA ASP A 295 22.03 7.59 -18.42
C ASP A 295 21.96 9.14 -18.38
N VAL A 296 23.06 9.80 -18.03
CA VAL A 296 23.11 11.26 -17.92
C VAL A 296 23.57 11.84 -19.25
N ASP A 297 22.75 12.69 -19.87
CA ASP A 297 23.06 13.38 -21.13
C ASP A 297 23.58 14.82 -20.91
N GLU A 298 23.70 15.62 -21.98
CA GLU A 298 24.13 17.03 -21.92
C GLU A 298 23.09 17.95 -21.25
N VAL A 299 21.83 17.51 -21.10
CA VAL A 299 20.76 18.25 -20.41
C VAL A 299 20.97 18.19 -18.91
N GLY A 300 21.55 17.09 -18.44
CA GLY A 300 21.86 16.84 -17.04
C GLY A 300 20.64 16.53 -16.19
N ILE A 301 20.89 16.02 -14.98
CA ILE A 301 19.89 15.65 -13.99
C ILE A 301 20.22 16.30 -12.65
N CYS A 302 19.18 16.82 -11.96
CA CYS A 302 19.28 17.34 -10.61
C CYS A 302 18.94 16.25 -9.59
N SER A 303 19.79 16.07 -8.58
CA SER A 303 19.50 15.28 -7.38
C SER A 303 19.75 16.15 -6.15
N GLY A 304 18.68 16.75 -5.62
CA GLY A 304 18.79 17.83 -4.65
C GLY A 304 19.58 19.02 -5.21
N ASP A 305 20.62 19.45 -4.52
CA ASP A 305 21.50 20.55 -4.95
C ASP A 305 22.67 20.07 -5.82
N VAL A 306 22.63 18.84 -6.34
CA VAL A 306 23.69 18.29 -7.18
C VAL A 306 23.21 18.15 -8.63
N LEU A 307 23.88 18.88 -9.53
CA LEU A 307 23.73 18.74 -10.98
C LEU A 307 24.74 17.69 -11.50
N SER A 308 24.25 16.66 -12.18
CA SER A 308 25.09 15.75 -12.96
C SER A 308 24.81 15.93 -14.44
N TYR A 309 25.82 16.18 -15.27
CA TYR A 309 25.66 16.33 -16.71
C TYR A 309 26.83 15.70 -17.47
N CYS A 310 26.57 15.23 -18.68
CA CYS A 310 27.61 14.70 -19.54
C CYS A 310 28.23 15.82 -20.36
N GLN A 311 29.56 15.95 -20.30
CA GLN A 311 30.28 16.88 -21.16
C GLN A 311 31.42 16.15 -21.85
N ASN A 312 31.34 16.05 -23.18
CA ASN A 312 32.33 15.34 -24.01
C ASN A 312 32.58 13.88 -23.57
N GLY A 313 31.51 13.21 -23.15
CA GLY A 313 31.58 11.81 -22.71
C GLY A 313 32.21 11.60 -21.34
N VAL A 314 32.28 12.65 -20.51
CA VAL A 314 32.71 12.56 -19.10
C VAL A 314 31.58 13.08 -18.21
N LEU A 315 31.14 12.25 -17.26
CA LEU A 315 30.19 12.67 -16.24
C LEU A 315 30.80 13.77 -15.38
N THR A 316 30.18 14.93 -15.37
CA THR A 316 30.56 16.05 -14.53
C THR A 316 29.49 16.25 -13.49
N THR A 317 29.93 16.38 -12.23
CA THR A 317 29.03 16.58 -11.08
C THR A 317 29.37 17.90 -10.42
N VAL A 318 28.36 18.75 -10.20
CA VAL A 318 28.50 20.08 -9.61
C VAL A 318 27.49 20.20 -8.46
N THR A 319 27.97 20.56 -7.27
CA THR A 319 27.09 20.96 -6.16
C THR A 319 26.77 22.45 -6.29
N CYS A 320 25.50 22.77 -6.41
CA CYS A 320 24.97 24.12 -6.51
C CYS A 320 24.97 24.81 -5.14
N ASP A 321 25.31 26.11 -5.10
CA ASP A 321 25.31 26.90 -3.86
C ASP A 321 23.88 27.25 -3.39
N ASP A 322 22.92 27.32 -4.32
CA ASP A 322 21.50 27.61 -4.04
C ASP A 322 20.64 26.37 -4.33
N THR A 323 20.22 26.16 -5.59
CA THR A 323 19.35 25.04 -5.97
C THR A 323 19.67 24.60 -7.40
N CYS A 324 19.69 23.28 -7.63
CA CYS A 324 19.72 22.74 -8.98
C CYS A 324 18.31 22.84 -9.59
N GLY A 325 18.19 23.41 -10.78
CA GLY A 325 16.88 23.58 -11.42
C GLY A 325 16.95 23.83 -12.92
N TRP A 326 15.78 23.76 -13.55
CA TRP A 326 15.66 23.95 -15.00
C TRP A 326 15.94 25.40 -15.42
N ASN A 327 16.95 25.62 -16.25
CA ASN A 327 17.22 26.92 -16.86
C ASN A 327 16.47 27.04 -18.19
N ALA A 328 15.26 27.62 -18.15
CA ALA A 328 14.42 27.76 -19.33
C ALA A 328 15.08 28.55 -20.48
N GLY A 329 15.99 29.49 -20.18
CA GLY A 329 16.72 30.25 -21.20
C GLY A 329 17.79 29.43 -21.94
N ALA A 330 18.26 28.34 -21.33
CA ALA A 330 19.35 27.53 -21.84
C ALA A 330 18.92 26.09 -22.22
N ALA A 331 17.71 25.68 -21.82
CA ALA A 331 17.10 24.38 -22.08
C ALA A 331 17.91 23.18 -21.51
N TYR A 332 18.49 23.36 -20.33
CA TYR A 332 19.16 22.30 -19.55
C TYR A 332 19.04 22.57 -18.04
N ASN A 333 19.37 21.58 -17.21
CA ASN A 333 19.43 21.73 -15.76
C ASN A 333 20.72 22.46 -15.34
N ASP A 334 20.60 23.52 -14.55
CA ASP A 334 21.71 24.38 -14.15
C ASP A 334 21.65 24.70 -12.65
N CYS A 335 22.75 25.21 -12.11
CA CYS A 335 22.75 25.82 -10.78
C CYS A 335 22.13 27.22 -10.89
N VAL A 336 20.81 27.30 -10.71
CA VAL A 336 20.07 28.55 -10.78
C VAL A 336 20.02 29.19 -9.40
N SER A 337 20.53 30.42 -9.29
CA SER A 337 20.24 31.23 -8.10
C SER A 337 18.76 31.56 -8.06
N ALA A 338 18.16 31.47 -6.87
CA ALA A 338 16.75 31.80 -6.65
C ALA A 338 16.41 33.12 -7.37
N VAL A 339 15.63 33.01 -8.45
CA VAL A 339 15.32 34.13 -9.32
C VAL A 339 14.61 35.19 -8.47
N VAL A 340 15.25 36.36 -8.32
CA VAL A 340 14.56 37.57 -7.88
C VAL A 340 13.55 37.88 -8.97
N VAL A 341 12.30 37.45 -8.78
CA VAL A 341 11.21 37.75 -9.70
C VAL A 341 11.16 39.27 -9.85
N PRO A 342 11.32 39.83 -11.07
CA PRO A 342 11.14 41.25 -11.28
C PRO A 342 9.72 41.59 -10.84
N VAL A 343 9.61 42.48 -9.84
CA VAL A 343 8.33 42.97 -9.34
C VAL A 343 7.60 43.58 -10.53
N ASP A 344 6.45 43.01 -10.90
CA ASP A 344 5.58 43.58 -11.93
C ASP A 344 5.19 45.00 -11.45
N PRO A 345 5.63 46.07 -12.16
CA PRO A 345 5.33 47.43 -11.75
C PRO A 345 3.84 47.78 -11.85
N CYS A 346 3.03 46.93 -12.50
CA CYS A 346 1.58 47.08 -12.62
C CYS A 346 0.77 46.13 -11.71
N GLY A 347 1.43 45.17 -11.03
CA GLY A 347 0.71 44.12 -10.30
C GLY A 347 -0.26 43.36 -11.23
N ASP A 348 -1.46 43.06 -10.75
CA ASP A 348 -2.49 42.36 -11.56
C ASP A 348 -3.30 43.30 -12.47
N ILE A 349 -2.91 44.58 -12.61
CA ILE A 349 -3.65 45.56 -13.41
C ILE A 349 -3.15 45.55 -14.85
N ASP A 350 -4.05 45.25 -15.78
CA ASP A 350 -3.75 45.21 -17.21
C ASP A 350 -4.04 46.56 -17.91
N HIS A 351 -4.06 46.53 -19.25
CA HIS A 351 -4.31 47.70 -20.09
C HIS A 351 -5.80 48.11 -20.18
N LEU A 352 -6.72 47.27 -19.71
CA LEU A 352 -8.17 47.58 -19.66
C LEU A 352 -8.50 48.47 -18.45
N GLY A 353 -7.62 48.43 -17.45
CA GLY A 353 -7.68 49.23 -16.24
C GLY A 353 -8.73 48.74 -15.25
N THR A 354 -8.78 49.39 -14.09
CA THR A 354 -9.78 49.15 -13.04
C THR A 354 -10.15 50.48 -12.39
N CYS A 355 -11.37 50.57 -11.87
CA CYS A 355 -11.85 51.77 -11.18
C CYS A 355 -11.74 51.61 -9.65
N GLU A 356 -10.96 52.47 -9.01
CA GLU A 356 -10.98 52.66 -7.57
C GLU A 356 -11.70 53.97 -7.21
N GLY A 357 -13.03 53.88 -7.09
CA GLY A 357 -13.88 55.05 -6.88
C GLY A 357 -13.91 55.96 -8.11
N ASP A 358 -13.49 57.22 -7.96
CA ASP A 358 -13.39 58.18 -9.06
C ASP A 358 -12.01 58.17 -9.73
N THR A 359 -11.17 57.18 -9.45
CA THR A 359 -9.83 57.04 -10.01
C THR A 359 -9.75 55.84 -10.95
N LEU A 360 -9.28 56.05 -12.17
CA LEU A 360 -8.94 54.99 -13.12
C LEU A 360 -7.47 54.59 -12.95
N LEU A 361 -7.22 53.31 -12.73
CA LEU A 361 -5.89 52.70 -12.69
C LEU A 361 -5.68 51.84 -13.94
N TYR A 362 -4.63 52.07 -14.73
CA TYR A 362 -4.34 51.24 -15.90
C TYR A 362 -2.85 51.13 -16.18
N CYS A 363 -2.43 50.00 -16.74
CA CYS A 363 -1.03 49.76 -17.09
C CYS A 363 -0.74 50.30 -18.49
N GLN A 364 0.09 51.34 -18.60
CA GLN A 364 0.48 51.96 -19.87
C GLN A 364 1.96 51.68 -20.18
N ALA A 365 2.27 51.42 -21.45
CA ALA A 365 3.64 51.36 -21.91
C ALA A 365 4.31 52.75 -21.84
N ALA A 366 5.33 52.89 -21.00
CA ALA A 366 6.09 54.10 -20.78
C ALA A 366 7.56 53.86 -21.20
N GLY A 367 7.92 54.25 -22.43
CA GLY A 367 9.31 54.33 -22.89
C GLY A 367 10.10 53.02 -22.83
N ASP A 368 10.72 52.73 -21.69
CA ASP A 368 11.55 51.57 -21.39
C ASP A 368 10.89 50.52 -20.47
N GLY A 369 9.59 50.64 -20.18
CA GLY A 369 8.83 49.64 -19.43
C GLY A 369 7.32 49.85 -19.42
N THR A 370 6.63 49.09 -18.57
CA THR A 370 5.23 49.32 -18.21
C THR A 370 5.16 50.08 -16.88
N ALA A 371 4.23 51.02 -16.77
CA ALA A 371 4.00 51.77 -15.55
C ALA A 371 2.50 51.86 -15.27
N LEU A 372 2.14 51.74 -13.99
CA LEU A 372 0.79 52.01 -13.52
C LEU A 372 0.50 53.51 -13.63
N VAL A 373 -0.58 53.85 -14.35
CA VAL A 373 -1.08 55.21 -14.50
C VAL A 373 -2.34 55.37 -13.66
N GLU A 374 -2.39 56.46 -12.90
CA GLU A 374 -3.53 56.84 -12.06
C GLU A 374 -4.16 58.13 -12.62
N GLU A 375 -5.44 58.06 -12.99
CA GLU A 375 -6.17 59.19 -13.58
C GLU A 375 -7.44 59.51 -12.77
N GLN A 376 -7.53 60.73 -12.25
CA GLN A 376 -8.68 61.18 -11.46
C GLN A 376 -9.83 61.63 -12.39
N CYS A 377 -10.92 60.88 -12.41
CA CYS A 377 -12.09 61.16 -13.23
C CYS A 377 -12.97 62.23 -12.58
N ALA A 378 -13.26 63.29 -13.34
CA ALA A 378 -14.09 64.41 -12.85
C ALA A 378 -15.57 64.03 -12.63
N TRP A 379 -16.04 62.94 -13.23
CA TRP A 379 -17.44 62.48 -13.19
C TRP A 379 -17.58 61.00 -12.86
N GLY A 380 -16.56 60.42 -12.23
CA GLY A 380 -16.49 59.00 -11.92
C GLY A 380 -15.83 58.16 -13.02
N CYS A 381 -15.20 57.08 -12.58
CA CYS A 381 -14.65 56.04 -13.43
C CYS A 381 -15.72 54.95 -13.65
N ALA A 382 -15.94 54.53 -14.90
CA ALA A 382 -16.86 53.44 -15.20
C ALA A 382 -16.41 52.67 -16.44
N TRP A 383 -17.02 51.51 -16.68
CA TRP A 383 -16.78 50.74 -17.90
C TRP A 383 -17.38 51.47 -19.12
N ASP A 384 -16.54 51.83 -20.09
CA ASP A 384 -17.01 52.30 -21.40
C ASP A 384 -17.16 51.09 -22.33
N ALA A 385 -18.40 50.62 -22.49
CA ALA A 385 -18.71 49.49 -23.35
C ALA A 385 -18.38 49.73 -24.84
N VAL A 386 -18.24 50.99 -25.27
CA VAL A 386 -17.84 51.34 -26.65
C VAL A 386 -16.33 51.19 -26.81
N ALA A 387 -15.56 51.58 -25.80
CA ALA A 387 -14.10 51.45 -25.82
C ALA A 387 -13.61 50.06 -25.40
N GLY A 388 -14.45 49.29 -24.69
CA GLY A 388 -14.10 47.97 -24.15
C GLY A 388 -13.05 48.04 -23.03
N GLN A 389 -13.03 49.15 -22.28
CA GLN A 389 -12.10 49.40 -21.16
C GLN A 389 -12.77 50.34 -20.14
N HIS A 390 -12.19 50.45 -18.94
CA HIS A 390 -12.61 51.48 -17.99
C HIS A 390 -12.14 52.87 -18.45
N ASP A 391 -13.01 53.87 -18.34
CA ASP A 391 -12.74 55.25 -18.78
C ASP A 391 -13.42 56.30 -17.87
N CYS A 392 -12.93 57.53 -17.92
CA CYS A 392 -13.52 58.67 -17.25
C CYS A 392 -14.70 59.24 -18.07
N LEU A 393 -15.93 59.06 -17.57
CA LEU A 393 -17.13 59.44 -18.32
C LEU A 393 -17.32 60.97 -18.46
N SER A 394 -18.00 61.38 -19.54
CA SER A 394 -18.40 62.78 -19.83
C SER A 394 -19.92 62.98 -19.72
N PRO A 395 -20.42 64.12 -19.20
CA PRO A 395 -21.79 64.23 -18.73
C PRO A 395 -22.81 64.62 -19.82
N VAL A 396 -22.97 63.87 -20.91
CA VAL A 396 -24.22 63.94 -21.74
C VAL A 396 -24.44 62.67 -22.56
N VAL A 397 -25.26 61.73 -22.08
CA VAL A 397 -25.92 60.71 -22.90
C VAL A 397 -27.35 60.46 -22.35
N PRO A 398 -28.38 60.22 -23.19
CA PRO A 398 -29.73 59.93 -22.72
C PRO A 398 -29.71 58.71 -21.81
N VAL A 399 -30.45 58.78 -20.71
CA VAL A 399 -30.55 57.70 -19.72
C VAL A 399 -31.13 56.47 -20.45
N ASP A 400 -30.27 55.50 -20.71
CA ASP A 400 -30.71 54.17 -21.13
C ASP A 400 -31.56 53.60 -19.98
N PRO A 401 -32.87 53.35 -20.18
CA PRO A 401 -33.73 52.80 -19.14
C PRO A 401 -33.26 51.41 -18.66
N CYS A 402 -32.38 50.74 -19.41
CA CYS A 402 -31.78 49.47 -19.05
C CYS A 402 -30.30 49.58 -18.59
N GLY A 403 -29.76 50.79 -18.44
CA GLY A 403 -28.43 51.00 -17.86
C GLY A 403 -27.27 50.33 -18.61
N GLY A 404 -27.37 50.18 -19.93
CA GLY A 404 -26.39 49.51 -20.78
C GLY A 404 -26.62 48.01 -20.97
N ILE A 405 -27.65 47.44 -20.34
CA ILE A 405 -28.00 46.02 -20.47
C ILE A 405 -28.96 45.86 -21.64
N ASP A 406 -28.64 44.99 -22.59
CA ASP A 406 -29.48 44.70 -23.76
C ASP A 406 -30.38 43.46 -23.54
N GLY A 407 -30.96 42.94 -24.62
CA GLY A 407 -31.82 41.76 -24.58
C GLY A 407 -31.07 40.43 -24.38
N ILE A 408 -29.74 40.45 -24.38
CA ILE A 408 -28.90 39.27 -24.15
C ILE A 408 -28.81 38.99 -22.64
N GLY A 409 -28.84 40.04 -21.84
CA GLY A 409 -28.79 39.97 -20.39
C GLY A 409 -27.40 39.73 -19.82
N VAL A 410 -27.20 40.16 -18.57
CA VAL A 410 -25.96 40.05 -17.81
C VAL A 410 -26.23 39.30 -16.52
N CYS A 411 -25.31 38.42 -16.18
CA CYS A 411 -25.31 37.68 -14.94
C CYS A 411 -24.46 38.37 -13.87
N ASP A 412 -25.05 38.60 -12.70
CA ASP A 412 -24.33 38.98 -11.49
C ASP A 412 -24.67 37.96 -10.39
N ALA A 413 -23.74 37.02 -10.20
CA ALA A 413 -23.92 35.85 -9.35
C ALA A 413 -25.22 35.08 -9.67
N ASP A 414 -26.17 35.06 -8.73
CA ASP A 414 -27.44 34.35 -8.84
C ASP A 414 -28.56 35.23 -9.41
N VAL A 415 -28.24 36.39 -9.98
CA VAL A 415 -29.23 37.35 -10.46
C VAL A 415 -29.00 37.63 -11.94
N LEU A 416 -30.00 37.31 -12.75
CA LEU A 416 -30.04 37.63 -14.18
C LEU A 416 -30.72 38.99 -14.37
N TYR A 417 -30.02 39.90 -15.05
CA TYR A 417 -30.55 41.18 -15.48
C TYR A 417 -30.70 41.18 -16.99
N TYR A 418 -31.89 41.47 -17.53
CA TYR A 418 -32.07 41.58 -18.98
C TYR A 418 -33.11 42.65 -19.35
N CYS A 419 -32.93 43.26 -20.51
CA CYS A 419 -33.78 44.34 -20.98
C CYS A 419 -34.92 43.79 -21.84
N GLN A 420 -36.12 43.69 -21.26
CA GLN A 420 -37.29 43.23 -22.00
C GLN A 420 -37.81 44.36 -22.89
N ASN A 421 -38.04 44.04 -24.17
CA ASN A 421 -38.39 45.00 -25.24
C ASN A 421 -37.28 46.00 -25.61
N ALA A 422 -36.02 45.57 -25.54
CA ALA A 422 -34.87 46.35 -26.02
C ALA A 422 -35.12 46.90 -27.44
N GLY A 423 -34.89 48.21 -27.62
CA GLY A 423 -35.14 48.92 -28.89
C GLY A 423 -36.48 49.64 -29.01
N THR A 424 -37.29 49.69 -27.94
CA THR A 424 -38.50 50.52 -27.87
C THR A 424 -38.45 51.48 -26.69
N ASP A 425 -39.22 52.58 -26.75
CA ASP A 425 -39.36 53.55 -25.63
C ASP A 425 -39.99 52.94 -24.36
N ALA A 426 -40.35 51.64 -24.38
CA ALA A 426 -40.95 50.89 -23.28
C ALA A 426 -40.04 49.76 -22.76
N ALA A 427 -38.74 49.86 -23.00
CA ALA A 427 -37.74 48.94 -22.48
C ALA A 427 -37.77 48.93 -20.93
N LEU A 428 -37.90 47.73 -20.35
CA LEU A 428 -37.94 47.51 -18.90
C LEU A 428 -36.80 46.58 -18.52
N LEU A 429 -35.95 47.02 -17.58
CA LEU A 429 -34.99 46.14 -16.94
C LEU A 429 -35.75 45.12 -16.09
N VAL A 430 -35.60 43.84 -16.45
CA VAL A 430 -36.14 42.70 -15.71
C VAL A 430 -35.01 42.09 -14.90
N THR A 431 -35.32 41.76 -13.65
CA THR A 431 -34.40 41.12 -12.71
C THR A 431 -35.02 39.81 -12.26
N GLU A 432 -34.29 38.72 -12.46
CA GLU A 432 -34.70 37.38 -12.08
C GLU A 432 -33.64 36.76 -11.15
N VAL A 433 -34.07 36.22 -10.01
CA VAL A 433 -33.18 35.52 -9.08
C VAL A 433 -33.21 34.04 -9.42
N CYS A 434 -32.06 33.51 -9.83
CA CYS A 434 -31.88 32.15 -10.26
C CYS A 434 -31.52 31.27 -9.06
N ALA A 435 -32.18 30.12 -8.93
CA ALA A 435 -31.98 29.23 -7.78
C ALA A 435 -30.62 28.51 -7.77
N PHE A 436 -29.94 28.43 -8.92
CA PHE A 436 -28.71 27.67 -9.12
C PHE A 436 -27.66 28.48 -9.90
N GLY A 437 -27.64 29.80 -9.74
CA GLY A 437 -26.84 30.69 -10.55
C GLY A 437 -27.44 30.98 -11.91
N CYS A 438 -26.91 31.99 -12.57
CA CYS A 438 -27.22 32.27 -13.96
C CYS A 438 -25.95 32.15 -14.81
N GLY A 439 -26.12 31.81 -16.08
CA GLY A 439 -25.01 31.53 -16.98
C GLY A 439 -25.35 31.79 -18.44
N TRP A 440 -24.32 31.74 -19.28
CA TRP A 440 -24.46 31.95 -20.71
C TRP A 440 -24.92 30.67 -21.40
N ASN A 441 -26.02 30.74 -22.16
CA ASN A 441 -26.45 29.65 -23.03
C ASN A 441 -25.93 29.89 -24.45
N ASP A 442 -24.86 29.18 -24.82
CA ASP A 442 -24.24 29.27 -26.15
C ASP A 442 -25.21 28.96 -27.31
N ALA A 443 -26.19 28.09 -27.09
CA ALA A 443 -27.15 27.71 -28.12
C ALA A 443 -28.21 28.80 -28.35
N ALA A 444 -28.57 29.55 -27.30
CA ALA A 444 -29.54 30.64 -27.37
C ALA A 444 -28.89 32.02 -27.59
N GLY A 445 -27.58 32.15 -27.32
CA GLY A 445 -26.83 33.39 -27.41
C GLY A 445 -27.33 34.45 -26.41
N ILE A 446 -27.81 34.01 -25.25
CA ILE A 446 -28.34 34.85 -24.17
C ILE A 446 -27.92 34.31 -22.81
N SER A 447 -27.91 35.17 -21.79
CA SER A 447 -27.79 34.78 -20.38
C SER A 447 -29.15 34.28 -19.87
N GLU A 448 -29.17 33.16 -19.15
CA GLU A 448 -30.38 32.58 -18.55
C GLU A 448 -30.13 32.00 -17.16
N CYS A 449 -31.19 31.78 -16.38
CA CYS A 449 -31.09 31.04 -15.13
C CYS A 449 -30.76 29.57 -15.41
N LEU A 450 -29.73 29.04 -14.75
CA LEU A 450 -29.32 27.66 -14.95
C LEU A 450 -30.36 26.71 -14.33
N PRO A 451 -30.71 25.61 -15.02
CA PRO A 451 -31.53 24.57 -14.43
C PRO A 451 -30.78 23.89 -13.27
N ASP A 452 -31.53 23.40 -12.28
CA ASP A 452 -31.01 22.58 -11.18
C ASP A 452 -30.10 21.46 -11.74
N PRO A 453 -28.79 21.45 -11.44
CA PRO A 453 -27.89 20.41 -11.93
C PRO A 453 -28.17 19.03 -11.30
N GLY A 454 -29.11 18.94 -10.35
CA GLY A 454 -29.26 17.79 -9.49
C GLY A 454 -28.10 17.72 -8.49
N PRO A 455 -28.19 16.85 -7.46
CA PRO A 455 -27.05 16.62 -6.59
C PRO A 455 -25.88 16.15 -7.45
N PRO A 456 -24.67 16.73 -7.31
CA PRO A 456 -23.49 16.23 -7.99
C PRO A 456 -23.35 14.76 -7.59
N VAL A 457 -23.56 13.87 -8.56
CA VAL A 457 -23.25 12.47 -8.38
C VAL A 457 -21.74 12.43 -8.40
N ASP A 458 -21.11 12.28 -7.23
CA ASP A 458 -19.70 11.94 -7.15
C ASP A 458 -19.52 10.58 -7.86
N PRO A 459 -18.95 10.57 -9.07
CA PRO A 459 -18.85 9.33 -9.83
C PRO A 459 -17.83 8.36 -9.21
N CYS A 460 -17.05 8.82 -8.23
CA CYS A 460 -16.05 8.06 -7.51
C CYS A 460 -16.45 7.75 -6.05
N LEU A 461 -17.67 8.10 -5.63
CA LEU A 461 -18.24 7.70 -4.33
C LEU A 461 -17.35 8.04 -3.11
N GLY A 462 -16.63 9.15 -3.16
CA GLY A 462 -15.72 9.61 -2.10
C GLY A 462 -14.32 9.00 -2.15
N ILE A 463 -14.00 8.20 -3.16
CA ILE A 463 -12.65 7.69 -3.42
C ILE A 463 -11.93 8.69 -4.33
N ASP A 464 -10.71 9.09 -3.97
CA ASP A 464 -9.88 10.01 -4.72
C ASP A 464 -8.81 9.26 -5.55
N GLU A 465 -7.87 10.01 -6.14
CA GLU A 465 -6.77 9.46 -6.94
C GLU A 465 -5.74 8.69 -6.09
N ALA A 466 -5.71 8.91 -4.78
CA ALA A 466 -4.85 8.17 -3.86
C ALA A 466 -5.34 6.73 -3.67
N GLY A 467 -6.64 6.48 -3.86
CA GLY A 467 -7.21 5.13 -3.82
C GLY A 467 -7.22 4.49 -2.43
N ILE A 468 -7.95 3.39 -2.32
CA ILE A 468 -8.10 2.58 -1.11
C ILE A 468 -7.78 1.13 -1.41
N CYS A 469 -7.16 0.48 -0.44
CA CYS A 469 -6.84 -0.94 -0.48
C CYS A 469 -7.78 -1.74 0.42
N ASP A 470 -8.38 -2.78 -0.16
CA ASP A 470 -9.14 -3.81 0.57
C ASP A 470 -8.60 -5.20 0.20
N GLY A 471 -7.64 -5.67 1.00
CA GLY A 471 -6.90 -6.90 0.74
C GLY A 471 -6.13 -6.86 -0.58
N ASP A 472 -6.61 -7.64 -1.55
CA ASP A 472 -6.01 -7.79 -2.87
C ASP A 472 -6.69 -6.91 -3.93
N VAL A 473 -7.53 -5.96 -3.51
CA VAL A 473 -8.29 -5.10 -4.41
C VAL A 473 -7.94 -3.64 -4.15
N LEU A 474 -7.33 -3.01 -5.15
CA LEU A 474 -7.07 -1.57 -5.18
C LEU A 474 -8.23 -0.88 -5.90
N THR A 475 -8.85 0.12 -5.25
CA THR A 475 -9.89 0.95 -5.86
C THR A 475 -9.47 2.42 -5.84
N TYR A 476 -9.46 3.08 -6.98
CA TYR A 476 -9.05 4.48 -7.10
C TYR A 476 -9.89 5.24 -8.14
N CYS A 477 -9.98 6.56 -8.02
CA CYS A 477 -10.67 7.40 -8.98
C CYS A 477 -9.69 7.83 -10.08
N GLN A 478 -10.01 7.50 -11.33
CA GLN A 478 -9.22 7.96 -12.47
C GLN A 478 -10.15 8.54 -13.53
N ASN A 479 -9.90 9.79 -13.94
CA ASN A 479 -10.73 10.49 -14.93
C ASN A 479 -12.23 10.53 -14.57
N ALA A 480 -12.55 10.76 -13.29
CA ALA A 480 -13.92 10.75 -12.78
C ALA A 480 -14.67 9.42 -12.99
N ALA A 481 -13.94 8.31 -13.05
CA ALA A 481 -14.49 6.96 -13.03
C ALA A 481 -13.78 6.14 -11.95
N LEU A 482 -14.55 5.32 -11.24
CA LEU A 482 -14.01 4.38 -10.29
C LEU A 482 -13.31 3.24 -11.04
N VAL A 483 -12.02 3.04 -10.75
CA VAL A 483 -11.20 1.94 -11.28
C VAL A 483 -10.94 0.96 -10.15
N THR A 484 -11.05 -0.32 -10.44
CA THR A 484 -10.78 -1.41 -9.50
C THR A 484 -9.80 -2.38 -10.14
N GLU A 485 -8.71 -2.67 -9.45
CA GLU A 485 -7.65 -3.58 -9.90
C GLU A 485 -7.44 -4.68 -8.85
N SER A 486 -7.30 -5.92 -9.30
CA SER A 486 -6.93 -7.05 -8.44
C SER A 486 -5.42 -7.25 -8.46
N CYS A 487 -4.80 -7.11 -7.30
CA CYS A 487 -3.37 -7.21 -7.09
C CYS A 487 -2.99 -8.63 -6.69
N ALA A 488 -2.02 -9.25 -7.37
CA ALA A 488 -1.63 -10.63 -7.14
C ALA A 488 -1.00 -10.88 -5.74
N PHE A 489 -0.45 -9.85 -5.11
CA PHE A 489 0.29 -9.93 -3.84
C PHE A 489 -0.23 -8.95 -2.79
N GLY A 490 -1.51 -8.60 -2.87
CA GLY A 490 -2.08 -7.53 -2.07
C GLY A 490 -1.78 -6.14 -2.63
N CYS A 491 -2.45 -5.15 -2.06
CA CYS A 491 -2.15 -3.74 -2.34
C CYS A 491 -1.80 -3.01 -1.05
N GLY A 492 -1.04 -1.92 -1.17
CA GLY A 492 -0.53 -1.18 -0.01
C GLY A 492 -0.31 0.30 -0.31
N TRP A 493 -0.17 1.08 0.75
CA TRP A 493 0.12 2.51 0.66
C TRP A 493 1.60 2.76 0.34
N ASN A 494 1.88 3.45 -0.76
CA ASN A 494 3.21 3.92 -1.11
C ASN A 494 3.39 5.37 -0.60
N GLU A 495 4.12 5.54 0.51
CA GLU A 495 4.39 6.87 1.08
C GLU A 495 5.13 7.81 0.12
N GLY A 496 5.96 7.27 -0.79
CA GLY A 496 6.72 8.07 -1.74
C GLY A 496 5.87 8.60 -2.89
N ALA A 497 4.87 7.83 -3.31
CA ALA A 497 3.93 8.23 -4.36
C ALA A 497 2.67 8.93 -3.82
N GLY A 498 2.39 8.81 -2.52
CA GLY A 498 1.18 9.37 -1.90
C GLY A 498 -0.10 8.71 -2.40
N LEU A 499 -0.04 7.44 -2.78
CA LEU A 499 -1.16 6.66 -3.31
C LEU A 499 -1.05 5.19 -2.90
N SER A 500 -2.18 4.49 -2.97
CA SER A 500 -2.27 3.04 -2.85
C SER A 500 -1.91 2.39 -4.18
N GLU A 501 -1.07 1.36 -4.17
CA GLU A 501 -0.64 0.62 -5.36
C GLU A 501 -0.65 -0.89 -5.13
N CYS A 502 -0.73 -1.67 -6.22
CA CYS A 502 -0.49 -3.11 -6.13
C CYS A 502 0.95 -3.37 -5.72
N LEU A 503 1.14 -4.21 -4.70
CA LEU A 503 2.48 -4.55 -4.25
C LEU A 503 3.18 -5.42 -5.30
N PRO A 504 4.46 -5.15 -5.61
CA PRO A 504 5.23 -6.01 -6.48
C PRO A 504 5.37 -7.40 -5.84
N ASP A 505 5.52 -8.43 -6.67
CA ASP A 505 5.88 -9.77 -6.23
C ASP A 505 7.09 -9.67 -5.28
N PRO A 506 6.99 -10.10 -4.01
CA PRO A 506 8.13 -10.08 -3.09
C PRO A 506 9.28 -10.98 -3.57
N GLY A 507 9.09 -11.72 -4.66
CA GLY A 507 9.98 -12.75 -5.13
C GLY A 507 9.90 -13.97 -4.22
N PRO A 508 10.51 -15.10 -4.62
CA PRO A 508 10.74 -16.18 -3.67
C PRO A 508 11.51 -15.59 -2.48
N PRO A 509 11.12 -15.91 -1.23
CA PRO A 509 11.88 -15.45 -0.06
C PRO A 509 13.32 -15.88 -0.25
N VAL A 510 14.18 -14.90 -0.52
CA VAL A 510 15.60 -15.13 -0.64
C VAL A 510 16.03 -15.50 0.77
N ASP A 511 16.30 -16.79 1.01
CA ASP A 511 16.91 -17.21 2.26
C ASP A 511 18.27 -16.49 2.33
N PRO A 512 18.41 -15.46 3.18
CA PRO A 512 19.62 -14.67 3.21
C PRO A 512 20.82 -15.48 3.72
N CYS A 513 20.56 -16.71 4.20
CA CYS A 513 21.54 -17.66 4.67
C CYS A 513 21.69 -18.90 3.75
N ALA A 514 21.02 -18.92 2.59
CA ALA A 514 21.19 -19.96 1.55
C ALA A 514 21.09 -21.41 2.08
N GLY A 515 20.16 -21.66 3.01
CA GLY A 515 19.92 -22.96 3.63
C GLY A 515 20.85 -23.30 4.79
N ILE A 516 21.74 -22.38 5.20
CA ILE A 516 22.61 -22.53 6.36
C ILE A 516 21.89 -21.94 7.57
N ASP A 517 21.77 -22.71 8.65
CA ASP A 517 21.13 -22.27 9.89
C ASP A 517 22.17 -21.75 10.91
N GLU A 518 21.73 -21.51 12.14
CA GLU A 518 22.59 -21.08 13.24
C GLU A 518 23.60 -22.15 13.69
N LEU A 519 23.41 -23.42 13.28
CA LEU A 519 24.37 -24.50 13.59
C LEU A 519 25.62 -24.41 12.72
N GLY A 520 25.49 -23.80 11.54
CA GLY A 520 26.56 -23.61 10.58
C GLY A 520 26.90 -24.85 9.75
N LEU A 521 27.77 -24.65 8.78
CA LEU A 521 28.30 -25.65 7.86
C LEU A 521 29.82 -25.48 7.78
N CYS A 522 30.54 -26.60 7.86
CA CYS A 522 31.97 -26.66 7.63
C CYS A 522 32.30 -27.12 6.21
N ASP A 523 33.04 -26.30 5.49
CA ASP A 523 33.73 -26.69 4.25
C ASP A 523 35.24 -26.52 4.43
N GLY A 524 35.90 -27.60 4.89
CA GLY A 524 37.32 -27.59 5.22
C GLY A 524 37.65 -26.66 6.39
N ASP A 525 38.32 -25.55 6.06
CA ASP A 525 38.73 -24.52 7.01
C ASP A 525 37.74 -23.35 7.05
N LEU A 526 36.67 -23.37 6.26
CA LEU A 526 35.66 -22.32 6.24
C LEU A 526 34.41 -22.77 7.01
N LEU A 527 34.12 -22.07 8.10
CA LEU A 527 32.87 -22.17 8.85
C LEU A 527 31.90 -21.10 8.34
N SER A 528 30.76 -21.51 7.81
CA SER A 528 29.67 -20.62 7.42
C SER A 528 28.48 -20.81 8.35
N PHE A 529 27.85 -19.74 8.85
CA PHE A 529 26.71 -19.85 9.77
C PHE A 529 25.77 -18.65 9.62
N CYS A 530 24.48 -18.84 9.89
CA CYS A 530 23.50 -17.76 9.85
C CYS A 530 23.47 -17.05 11.20
N GLN A 531 23.71 -15.74 11.22
CA GLN A 531 23.57 -14.93 12.41
C GLN A 531 22.76 -13.67 12.07
N ASP A 532 21.68 -13.45 12.81
CA ASP A 532 20.78 -12.30 12.64
C ASP A 532 20.24 -12.15 11.21
N GLY A 533 19.98 -13.28 10.53
CA GLY A 533 19.47 -13.29 9.15
C GLY A 533 20.51 -12.91 8.10
N ALA A 534 21.81 -12.95 8.42
CA ALA A 534 22.88 -12.75 7.46
C ALA A 534 23.88 -13.92 7.52
N LEU A 535 24.30 -14.40 6.34
CA LEU A 535 25.34 -15.41 6.24
C LEU A 535 26.69 -14.87 6.71
N GLN A 536 27.22 -15.46 7.78
CA GLN A 536 28.57 -15.21 8.27
C GLN A 536 29.54 -16.27 7.75
N SER A 537 30.82 -15.92 7.66
CA SER A 537 31.88 -16.82 7.24
C SER A 537 33.14 -16.55 8.05
N GLN A 538 33.75 -17.60 8.59
CA GLN A 538 34.98 -17.54 9.38
C GLN A 538 35.97 -18.59 8.89
N VAL A 539 37.20 -18.16 8.58
CA VAL A 539 38.30 -19.08 8.28
C VAL A 539 38.94 -19.54 9.59
N CYS A 540 39.06 -20.85 9.77
CA CYS A 540 39.59 -21.49 10.96
C CYS A 540 41.03 -21.98 10.72
N ASP A 541 41.94 -21.67 11.65
CA ASP A 541 43.36 -22.02 11.52
C ASP A 541 43.64 -23.54 11.60
N TYR A 542 42.73 -24.32 12.19
CA TYR A 542 42.88 -25.76 12.42
C TYR A 542 41.66 -26.56 11.95
N GLY A 543 40.94 -26.04 10.95
CA GLY A 543 39.66 -26.58 10.51
C GLY A 543 38.53 -26.25 11.46
N CYS A 544 37.31 -26.58 11.05
CA CYS A 544 36.12 -26.46 11.87
C CYS A 544 35.46 -27.83 12.06
N ALA A 545 34.78 -28.02 13.19
CA ALA A 545 34.08 -29.27 13.50
C ALA A 545 32.90 -29.02 14.43
N LEU A 546 31.99 -29.99 14.50
CA LEU A 546 30.84 -29.95 15.40
C LEU A 546 31.31 -29.93 16.86
N SER A 547 30.98 -28.87 17.57
CA SER A 547 31.25 -28.74 19.00
C SER A 547 30.42 -29.72 19.82
N ALA A 548 30.80 -29.93 21.09
CA ALA A 548 30.01 -30.71 22.03
C ALA A 548 28.62 -30.12 22.33
N LEU A 549 28.40 -28.85 21.96
CA LEU A 549 27.13 -28.14 22.11
C LEU A 549 26.22 -28.25 20.88
N GLY A 550 26.68 -28.92 19.81
CA GLY A 550 25.86 -29.22 18.64
C GLY A 550 25.92 -28.21 17.49
N TYR A 551 26.72 -27.15 17.59
CA TYR A 551 27.01 -26.20 16.50
C TYR A 551 28.45 -26.36 16.01
N PHE A 552 28.74 -26.02 14.76
CA PHE A 552 30.10 -26.02 14.22
C PHE A 552 30.91 -24.84 14.75
N ASP A 553 32.14 -25.09 15.19
CA ASP A 553 33.05 -24.07 15.72
C ASP A 553 34.46 -24.26 15.14
N CYS A 554 35.25 -23.20 15.11
CA CYS A 554 36.67 -23.31 14.77
C CYS A 554 37.38 -24.11 15.85
N LEU A 555 38.11 -25.15 15.44
CA LEU A 555 38.87 -25.94 16.40
C LEU A 555 40.02 -25.09 16.96
N PRO A 556 40.19 -25.04 18.29
CA PRO A 556 41.42 -24.50 18.85
C PRO A 556 42.60 -25.40 18.42
N PRO A 557 43.82 -24.86 18.36
CA PRO A 557 45.01 -25.70 18.23
C PRO A 557 44.94 -26.80 19.30
N PRO A 558 45.26 -28.06 18.96
CA PRO A 558 45.28 -29.12 19.95
C PRO A 558 46.25 -28.73 21.07
N VAL A 559 45.70 -28.35 22.22
CA VAL A 559 46.48 -28.15 23.44
C VAL A 559 46.86 -29.53 23.96
N THR A 560 47.89 -30.12 23.37
CA THR A 560 48.63 -31.15 24.06
C THR A 560 49.31 -30.49 25.25
N GLU A 561 49.11 -31.01 26.46
CA GLU A 561 49.80 -30.54 27.69
C GLU A 561 51.34 -30.57 27.56
N CYS A 562 51.86 -31.14 26.47
CA CYS A 562 53.27 -31.22 26.10
C CYS A 562 53.82 -29.96 25.40
N GLY A 563 52.99 -28.98 24.99
CA GLY A 563 53.46 -27.81 24.24
C GLY A 563 54.22 -28.20 22.96
N ASP A 564 55.41 -27.63 22.72
CA ASP A 564 56.29 -27.95 21.59
C ASP A 564 57.13 -29.22 21.78
N ILE A 565 56.93 -29.97 22.88
CA ILE A 565 57.68 -31.19 23.20
C ILE A 565 56.90 -32.40 22.68
N ASP A 566 57.47 -33.14 21.73
CA ASP A 566 56.91 -34.36 21.17
C ASP A 566 57.48 -35.62 21.86
N GLU A 567 57.23 -36.80 21.28
CA GLU A 567 57.75 -38.09 21.75
C GLU A 567 59.29 -38.21 21.61
N VAL A 568 59.93 -37.33 20.82
CA VAL A 568 61.39 -37.30 20.64
C VAL A 568 62.07 -36.73 21.89
N GLY A 569 61.38 -35.86 22.61
CA GLY A 569 61.83 -35.23 23.84
C GLY A 569 62.83 -34.08 23.65
N LEU A 570 63.20 -33.44 24.74
CA LEU A 570 64.13 -32.32 24.81
C LEU A 570 64.96 -32.40 26.10
N CYS A 571 66.27 -32.21 25.99
CA CYS A 571 67.14 -32.11 27.15
C CYS A 571 67.26 -30.67 27.65
N ASP A 572 66.94 -30.46 28.92
CA ASP A 572 67.30 -29.24 29.67
C ASP A 572 68.31 -29.61 30.77
N GLY A 573 69.60 -29.47 30.44
CA GLY A 573 70.69 -29.90 31.30
C GLY A 573 70.70 -31.41 31.54
N ALA A 574 70.45 -31.83 32.78
CA ALA A 574 70.38 -33.23 33.18
C ALA A 574 68.94 -33.77 33.28
N VAL A 575 67.96 -33.03 32.76
CA VAL A 575 66.55 -33.45 32.76
C VAL A 575 66.09 -33.66 31.33
N LEU A 576 65.58 -34.85 31.05
CA LEU A 576 64.88 -35.19 29.81
C LEU A 576 63.39 -34.85 29.98
N TRP A 577 62.86 -34.03 29.08
CA TRP A 577 61.42 -33.79 28.95
C TRP A 577 60.90 -34.54 27.73
N TYR A 578 59.78 -35.25 27.81
CA TYR A 578 59.17 -35.92 26.67
C TYR A 578 57.66 -36.05 26.85
N CYS A 579 56.93 -36.17 25.74
CA CYS A 579 55.49 -36.39 25.77
C CYS A 579 55.21 -37.89 25.80
N ASP A 580 54.51 -38.38 26.83
CA ASP A 580 54.06 -39.77 26.91
C ASP A 580 52.54 -39.78 27.07
N ALA A 581 51.85 -40.37 26.09
CA ALA A 581 50.39 -40.44 26.05
C ALA A 581 49.67 -39.10 26.29
N GLY A 582 50.25 -37.99 25.78
CA GLY A 582 49.68 -36.65 25.88
C GLY A 582 49.98 -35.90 27.18
N ALA A 583 50.74 -36.52 28.11
CA ALA A 583 51.22 -35.87 29.33
C ALA A 583 52.71 -35.52 29.20
N LEU A 584 53.09 -34.32 29.66
CA LEU A 584 54.48 -33.91 29.72
C LEU A 584 55.18 -34.62 30.89
N VAL A 585 56.13 -35.49 30.57
CA VAL A 585 56.92 -36.24 31.54
C VAL A 585 58.33 -35.63 31.63
N SER A 586 58.87 -35.55 32.85
CA SER A 586 60.28 -35.23 33.07
C SER A 586 61.01 -36.37 33.77
N GLN A 587 62.22 -36.65 33.31
CA GLN A 587 63.11 -37.66 33.88
C GLN A 587 64.48 -37.04 34.18
N SER A 588 64.89 -37.08 35.44
CA SER A 588 66.25 -36.67 35.83
C SER A 588 67.24 -37.77 35.48
N CYS A 589 68.29 -37.42 34.74
CA CYS A 589 69.37 -38.32 34.36
C CYS A 589 70.47 -38.30 35.44
N ASP A 590 70.96 -39.48 35.85
CA ASP A 590 72.14 -39.62 36.73
C ASP A 590 73.48 -39.38 35.97
N GLY A 591 73.41 -38.72 34.81
CA GLY A 591 74.49 -38.51 33.86
C GLY A 591 74.16 -37.41 32.84
N VAL A 592 74.32 -37.68 31.54
CA VAL A 592 74.08 -36.69 30.48
C VAL A 592 72.80 -37.02 29.73
N CYS A 593 71.89 -36.05 29.62
CA CYS A 593 70.80 -36.11 28.68
C CYS A 593 71.34 -35.74 27.29
N ALA A 594 71.24 -36.64 26.32
CA ALA A 594 71.73 -36.41 24.94
C ALA A 594 70.84 -37.10 23.91
N PHE A 595 70.91 -36.63 22.66
CA PHE A 595 70.20 -37.25 21.54
C PHE A 595 70.85 -38.59 21.17
N ASP A 596 70.08 -39.66 21.19
CA ASP A 596 70.51 -40.98 20.72
C ASP A 596 70.30 -41.07 19.21
N GLU A 597 71.35 -40.84 18.42
CA GLU A 597 71.28 -40.93 16.96
C GLU A 597 70.82 -42.31 16.44
N VAL A 598 71.00 -43.37 17.23
CA VAL A 598 70.60 -44.73 16.81
C VAL A 598 69.09 -44.91 16.94
N ASN A 599 68.50 -44.35 17.99
CA ASN A 599 67.09 -44.54 18.30
C ASN A 599 66.19 -43.35 17.91
N GLY A 600 66.78 -42.20 17.58
CA GLY A 600 66.07 -41.03 17.08
C GLY A 600 65.31 -40.23 18.15
N TYR A 601 65.70 -40.34 19.42
CA TYR A 601 65.11 -39.60 20.54
C TYR A 601 66.17 -39.22 21.60
N TYR A 602 65.84 -38.27 22.48
CA TYR A 602 66.71 -37.90 23.59
C TYR A 602 66.60 -38.90 24.75
N ALA A 603 67.74 -39.33 25.29
CA ALA A 603 67.81 -40.34 26.34
C ALA A 603 68.79 -39.93 27.46
N CYS A 604 68.60 -40.52 28.64
CA CYS A 604 69.55 -40.42 29.75
C CYS A 604 70.67 -41.47 29.59
N PHE A 605 71.93 -41.01 29.61
CA PHE A 605 73.14 -41.86 29.55
C PHE A 605 73.96 -41.84 30.84
#